data_AF-A0A496TK63-F1
#
_entry.id   AF-A0A496TK63-F1
#
_cell.length_a   1.000
_cell.length_b   1.000
_cell.length_c   1.000
_cell.angle_alpha   90.00
_cell.angle_beta   90.00
_cell.angle_gamma   90.00
#
_symmetry.space_group_name_H-M   'P 1'
#
loop_
_entity.id
_entity.type
_entity.pdbx_description
1 polymer ?
#
loop_
_entity_poly.entity_id
_entity_poly.type
_entity_poly.pdbx_seq_one_letter_code
_entity_poly.pdbx_strand_id
1 'polypeptide(L)'
;EKEAKEKKLVKTGIKIIPDKAKIITYSSSGSVTSTLIEAIRIGKKISVIISEARPMFEGKKLAIYLSEYSVPVKLVIDAALPFYFRSADMVLVGADWIAEEYFINKIGTGSMAKISSLEGIPFYVIATTDKILSDLYRMDIKDFHSPSEIMEEKFDGIEVENLYFEEISSQLVSSFITDEGILGSDKIKRIISATRINPELVRRLQII
;
A
#
# COMPACT_ATOMS: atom_id res chain seq x y z
N GLU A 1 -14.41 15.74 6.73
CA GLU A 1 -14.79 14.38 6.30
C GLU A 1 -13.60 13.41 6.25
N LYS A 2 -12.55 13.69 5.46
CA LYS A 2 -11.33 12.86 5.34
C LYS A 2 -10.71 12.44 6.68
N GLU A 3 -10.51 13.38 7.60
CA GLU A 3 -9.94 13.08 8.93
C GLU A 3 -10.82 12.12 9.76
N ALA A 4 -12.15 12.22 9.61
CA ALA A 4 -13.07 11.33 10.32
C ALA A 4 -13.02 9.89 9.77
N LYS A 5 -12.85 9.74 8.45
CA LYS A 5 -12.60 8.43 7.82
C LYS A 5 -11.28 7.85 8.31
N GLU A 6 -10.21 8.64 8.29
CA GLU A 6 -8.88 8.21 8.76
C GLU A 6 -8.93 7.72 10.22
N LYS A 7 -9.60 8.46 11.12
CA LYS A 7 -9.79 8.02 12.52
C LYS A 7 -10.53 6.68 12.64
N LYS A 8 -11.54 6.43 11.79
CA LYS A 8 -12.25 5.14 11.77
C LYS A 8 -11.37 4.02 11.24
N LEU A 9 -10.64 4.27 10.16
CA LEU A 9 -9.69 3.34 9.58
C LEU A 9 -8.63 2.92 10.62
N VAL A 10 -8.01 3.89 11.30
CA VAL A 10 -6.99 3.61 12.33
C VAL A 10 -7.58 2.72 13.44
N LYS A 11 -8.80 3.02 13.90
CA LYS A 11 -9.51 2.17 14.88
C LYS A 11 -9.78 0.76 14.38
N THR A 12 -9.98 0.56 13.08
CA THR A 12 -10.10 -0.77 12.48
C THR A 12 -8.72 -1.45 12.42
N GLY A 13 -7.70 -0.74 11.94
CA GLY A 13 -6.35 -1.28 11.74
C GLY A 13 -5.66 -1.76 13.01
N ILE A 14 -5.81 -1.05 14.14
CA ILE A 14 -5.21 -1.50 15.41
C ILE A 14 -5.75 -2.84 15.92
N LYS A 15 -6.94 -3.27 15.46
CA LYS A 15 -7.56 -4.54 15.85
C LYS A 15 -6.89 -5.74 15.20
N ILE A 16 -6.32 -5.57 14.00
CA ILE A 16 -5.66 -6.66 13.28
C ILE A 16 -4.20 -6.85 13.69
N ILE A 17 -3.57 -5.84 14.29
CA ILE A 17 -2.16 -5.89 14.70
C ILE A 17 -2.06 -6.61 16.05
N PRO A 18 -1.44 -7.79 16.17
CA PRO A 18 -1.21 -8.43 17.47
C PRO A 18 -0.22 -7.66 18.34
N ASP A 19 -0.20 -7.92 19.65
CA ASP A 19 0.94 -7.48 20.46
C ASP A 19 2.21 -8.24 20.02
N LYS A 20 3.37 -7.60 20.13
CA LYS A 20 4.68 -8.14 19.69
C LYS A 20 4.82 -8.46 18.20
N ALA A 21 3.89 -8.00 17.36
CA ALA A 21 3.91 -8.27 15.94
C ALA A 21 5.15 -7.67 15.25
N LYS A 22 5.77 -8.46 14.37
CA LYS A 22 6.79 -8.04 13.42
C LYS A 22 6.13 -7.80 12.07
N ILE A 23 6.12 -6.55 11.65
CA ILE A 23 5.35 -6.07 10.51
C ILE A 23 6.31 -5.72 9.38
N ILE A 24 6.05 -6.23 8.19
CA ILE A 24 6.68 -5.73 6.96
C ILE A 24 5.79 -4.63 6.38
N THR A 25 6.40 -3.52 5.98
CA THR A 25 5.72 -2.45 5.22
C THR A 25 6.60 -1.96 4.06
N TYR A 26 6.02 -1.18 3.16
CA TYR A 26 6.66 -0.70 1.94
C TYR A 26 6.15 0.68 1.55
N SER A 27 7.05 1.51 1.02
CA SER A 27 6.80 2.94 0.76
C SER A 27 6.39 3.70 2.05
N SER A 28 5.65 4.81 1.90
CA SER A 28 5.21 5.68 2.99
C SER A 28 3.72 6.03 2.86
N SER A 29 2.84 5.12 3.29
CA SER A 29 1.39 5.36 3.36
C SER A 29 0.99 6.06 4.66
N GLY A 30 0.30 7.20 4.57
CA GLY A 30 -0.21 7.92 5.74
C GLY A 30 -1.15 7.10 6.62
N SER A 31 -1.98 6.24 6.01
CA SER A 31 -2.92 5.39 6.74
C SER A 31 -2.23 4.22 7.45
N VAL A 32 -1.19 3.65 6.83
CA VAL A 32 -0.33 2.65 7.48
C VAL A 32 0.42 3.30 8.65
N THR A 33 1.05 4.46 8.42
CA THR A 33 1.78 5.22 9.44
C THR A 33 0.88 5.53 10.64
N SER A 34 -0.29 6.11 10.41
CA SER A 34 -1.22 6.47 11.49
C SER A 34 -1.68 5.24 12.29
N THR A 35 -1.87 4.11 11.63
CA THR A 35 -2.23 2.84 12.27
C THR A 35 -1.09 2.30 13.14
N LEU A 36 0.15 2.32 12.64
CA LEU A 36 1.34 1.89 13.40
C LEU A 36 1.58 2.78 14.63
N ILE A 37 1.48 4.10 14.46
CA ILE A 37 1.64 5.06 15.57
C ILE A 37 0.56 4.84 16.64
N GLU A 38 -0.69 4.64 16.24
CA GLU A 38 -1.75 4.38 17.22
C GLU A 38 -1.53 3.03 17.94
N ALA A 39 -1.10 1.99 17.24
CA ALA A 39 -0.73 0.72 17.85
C ALA A 39 0.34 0.87 18.93
N ILE A 40 1.37 1.70 18.68
CA ILE A 40 2.41 2.03 19.66
C ILE A 40 1.83 2.82 20.84
N ARG A 41 1.01 3.85 20.57
CA ARG A 41 0.40 4.70 21.61
C ARG A 41 -0.47 3.91 22.59
N ILE A 42 -1.19 2.90 22.12
CA ILE A 42 -1.99 2.02 22.98
C ILE A 42 -1.17 0.91 23.66
N GLY A 43 0.16 0.93 23.52
CA GLY A 43 1.08 0.08 24.25
C GLY A 43 1.48 -1.24 23.57
N LYS A 44 1.16 -1.45 22.28
CA LYS A 44 1.61 -2.66 21.56
C LYS A 44 3.12 -2.60 21.30
N LYS A 45 3.83 -3.69 21.56
CA LYS A 45 5.28 -3.81 21.41
C LYS A 45 5.69 -4.30 20.01
N ILE A 46 5.26 -3.60 18.97
CA ILE A 46 5.52 -4.01 17.58
C ILE A 46 6.98 -3.77 17.15
N SER A 47 7.37 -4.37 16.02
CA SER A 47 8.61 -4.03 15.29
C SER A 47 8.34 -3.95 13.79
N VAL A 48 9.08 -3.11 13.08
CA VAL A 48 8.83 -2.84 11.65
C VAL A 48 10.06 -3.17 10.83
N ILE A 49 9.87 -3.92 9.75
CA ILE A 49 10.84 -4.08 8.66
C ILE A 49 10.30 -3.30 7.46
N ILE A 50 11.11 -2.43 6.90
CA ILE A 50 10.72 -1.54 5.82
C ILE A 50 11.85 -1.50 4.80
N SER A 51 11.53 -1.53 3.51
CA SER A 51 12.55 -1.30 2.49
C SER A 51 12.73 0.18 2.19
N GLU A 52 13.77 0.55 1.46
CA GLU A 52 13.97 1.93 1.07
C GLU A 52 12.91 2.47 0.10
N ALA A 53 12.28 1.61 -0.70
CA ALA A 53 11.25 1.93 -1.70
C ALA A 53 11.76 2.88 -2.80
N ARG A 54 12.62 2.35 -3.67
CA ARG A 54 13.05 3.03 -4.90
C ARG A 54 11.83 3.38 -5.78
N PRO A 55 11.94 4.40 -6.64
CA PRO A 55 13.10 5.30 -6.78
C PRO A 55 13.13 6.44 -5.74
N MET A 56 11.98 6.82 -5.18
CA MET A 56 11.81 8.02 -4.33
C MET A 56 12.27 7.88 -2.87
N PHE A 57 12.71 6.69 -2.47
CA PHE A 57 13.20 6.38 -1.14
C PHE A 57 12.20 6.68 -0.01
N GLU A 58 10.90 6.47 -0.28
CA GLU A 58 9.82 6.82 0.64
C GLU A 58 9.89 6.02 1.95
N GLY A 59 10.35 4.77 1.89
CA GLY A 59 10.51 3.96 3.07
C GLY A 59 11.61 4.46 4.00
N LYS A 60 12.64 5.16 3.49
CA LYS A 60 13.63 5.86 4.33
C LYS A 60 12.95 6.94 5.18
N LYS A 61 12.04 7.70 4.58
CA LYS A 61 11.29 8.77 5.27
C LYS A 61 10.44 8.20 6.39
N LEU A 62 9.70 7.12 6.12
CA LEU A 62 8.89 6.46 7.13
C LEU A 62 9.75 5.80 8.22
N ALA A 63 10.89 5.21 7.88
CA ALA A 63 11.80 4.64 8.87
C ALA A 63 12.32 5.68 9.87
N ILE A 64 12.72 6.86 9.36
CA ILE A 64 13.14 8.01 10.20
C ILE A 64 11.99 8.43 11.10
N TYR A 65 10.79 8.63 10.54
CA TYR A 65 9.62 9.05 11.32
C TYR A 65 9.27 8.07 12.43
N LEU A 66 9.27 6.76 12.14
CA LEU A 66 9.00 5.73 13.15
C LEU A 66 10.07 5.67 14.23
N SER A 67 11.34 5.97 13.91
CA SER A 67 12.43 5.95 14.89
C SER A 67 12.21 6.92 16.07
N GLU A 68 11.44 7.99 15.85
CA GLU A 68 11.08 8.97 16.88
C GLU A 68 10.10 8.40 17.94
N TYR A 69 9.47 7.25 17.66
CA TYR A 69 8.47 6.61 18.52
C TYR A 69 9.01 5.42 19.32
N SER A 70 10.34 5.27 19.41
CA SER A 70 10.99 4.18 20.16
C SER A 70 10.56 2.76 19.74
N VAL A 71 10.15 2.60 18.47
CA VAL A 71 9.83 1.29 17.88
C VAL A 71 11.08 0.72 17.19
N PRO A 72 11.38 -0.58 17.32
CA PRO A 72 12.44 -1.20 16.54
C PRO A 72 12.11 -1.15 15.04
N VAL A 73 12.92 -0.43 14.26
CA VAL A 73 12.81 -0.33 12.80
C VAL A 73 14.04 -0.94 12.15
N LYS A 74 13.83 -1.83 11.18
CA LYS A 74 14.87 -2.37 10.31
C LYS A 74 14.65 -1.87 8.88
N LEU A 75 15.51 -0.97 8.42
CA LEU A 75 15.55 -0.50 7.04
C LEU A 75 16.42 -1.44 6.19
N VAL A 76 15.91 -1.86 5.03
CA VAL A 76 16.62 -2.74 4.08
C VAL A 76 16.52 -2.21 2.65
N ILE A 77 17.34 -2.69 1.72
CA ILE A 77 17.10 -2.44 0.29
C ILE A 77 15.90 -3.27 -0.20
N ASP A 78 15.27 -2.84 -1.30
CA ASP A 78 14.07 -3.51 -1.84
C ASP A 78 14.31 -5.00 -2.14
N ALA A 79 15.47 -5.32 -2.73
CA ALA A 79 15.86 -6.70 -3.05
C ALA A 79 16.12 -7.59 -1.82
N ALA A 80 16.40 -7.00 -0.65
CA ALA A 80 16.65 -7.74 0.59
C ALA A 80 15.37 -7.94 1.41
N LEU A 81 14.28 -7.21 1.13
CA LEU A 81 13.02 -7.33 1.87
C LEU A 81 12.44 -8.77 1.86
N PRO A 82 12.44 -9.52 0.73
CA PRO A 82 11.98 -10.91 0.68
C PRO A 82 12.61 -11.84 1.72
N PHE A 83 13.88 -11.64 2.06
CA PHE A 83 14.62 -12.46 3.04
C PHE A 83 13.95 -12.48 4.41
N TYR A 84 13.21 -11.43 4.77
CA TYR A 84 12.64 -11.30 6.10
C TYR A 84 11.22 -11.83 6.26
N PHE A 85 10.55 -12.24 5.17
CA PHE A 85 9.12 -12.63 5.18
C PHE A 85 8.84 -13.79 6.14
N ARG A 86 9.66 -14.83 6.15
CA ARG A 86 9.53 -15.98 7.07
C ARG A 86 9.62 -15.63 8.54
N SER A 87 10.17 -14.46 8.86
CA SER A 87 10.34 -14.00 10.23
C SER A 87 9.29 -12.98 10.65
N ALA A 88 8.42 -12.55 9.72
CA ALA A 88 7.39 -11.55 9.93
C ALA A 88 6.03 -12.20 10.21
N ASP A 89 5.17 -11.49 10.92
CA ASP A 89 3.83 -11.95 11.29
C ASP A 89 2.77 -11.45 10.31
N MET A 90 3.01 -10.31 9.65
CA MET A 90 2.07 -9.71 8.70
C MET A 90 2.75 -8.69 7.78
N VAL A 91 2.09 -8.41 6.66
CA VAL A 91 2.44 -7.31 5.75
C VAL A 91 1.33 -6.26 5.77
N LEU A 92 1.69 -5.00 5.97
CA LEU A 92 0.79 -3.85 5.87
C LEU A 92 1.27 -2.92 4.76
N VAL A 93 0.42 -2.64 3.77
CA VAL A 93 0.71 -1.66 2.71
C VAL A 93 -0.44 -0.68 2.55
N GLY A 94 -0.17 0.45 1.91
CA GLY A 94 -1.22 1.34 1.42
C GLY A 94 -1.84 0.86 0.10
N ALA A 95 -2.76 1.65 -0.41
CA ALA A 95 -3.14 1.65 -1.81
C ALA A 95 -3.37 3.10 -2.25
N ASP A 96 -3.10 3.38 -3.52
CA ASP A 96 -3.44 4.64 -4.19
C ASP A 96 -4.82 4.55 -4.83
N TRP A 97 -5.20 3.34 -5.25
CA TRP A 97 -6.49 3.00 -5.85
C TRP A 97 -6.88 1.57 -5.52
N ILE A 98 -8.15 1.30 -5.26
CA ILE A 98 -8.70 -0.06 -5.16
C ILE A 98 -9.83 -0.24 -6.19
N ALA A 99 -9.61 -1.16 -7.13
CA ALA A 99 -10.57 -1.55 -8.16
C ALA A 99 -11.23 -2.90 -7.81
N GLU A 100 -12.00 -3.47 -8.74
CA GLU A 100 -12.75 -4.71 -8.51
C GLU A 100 -11.83 -5.93 -8.33
N GLU A 101 -10.82 -6.07 -9.20
CA GLU A 101 -9.95 -7.25 -9.25
C GLU A 101 -8.49 -6.95 -8.88
N TYR A 102 -8.13 -5.68 -8.76
CA TYR A 102 -6.78 -5.23 -8.46
C TYR A 102 -6.79 -3.97 -7.60
N PHE A 103 -5.63 -3.62 -7.07
CA PHE A 103 -5.36 -2.32 -6.48
C PHE A 103 -4.06 -1.77 -7.04
N ILE A 104 -3.92 -0.45 -7.04
CA ILE A 104 -2.71 0.24 -7.45
C ILE A 104 -1.97 0.69 -6.20
N ASN A 105 -0.68 0.41 -6.14
CA ASN A 105 0.22 0.89 -5.09
C ASN A 105 1.64 1.01 -5.64
N LYS A 106 2.57 1.50 -4.81
CA LYS A 106 3.99 1.62 -5.15
C LYS A 106 4.55 0.35 -5.80
N ILE A 107 5.29 0.51 -6.90
CA ILE A 107 6.04 -0.55 -7.58
C ILE A 107 6.91 -1.34 -6.59
N GLY A 108 6.87 -2.67 -6.67
CA GLY A 108 7.46 -3.61 -5.71
C GLY A 108 6.44 -4.24 -4.76
N THR A 109 5.26 -3.64 -4.59
CA THR A 109 4.18 -4.19 -3.77
C THR A 109 3.68 -5.54 -4.30
N GLY A 110 3.65 -5.73 -5.62
CA GLY A 110 3.21 -6.98 -6.25
C GLY A 110 4.10 -8.16 -5.88
N SER A 111 5.41 -7.95 -5.81
CA SER A 111 6.37 -8.95 -5.35
C SER A 111 6.11 -9.35 -3.90
N MET A 112 5.84 -8.37 -3.03
CA MET A 112 5.51 -8.63 -1.63
C MET A 112 4.22 -9.43 -1.47
N ALA A 113 3.18 -9.08 -2.24
CA ALA A 113 1.90 -9.78 -2.21
C ALA A 113 2.07 -11.26 -2.62
N LYS A 114 2.86 -11.52 -3.67
CA LYS A 114 3.17 -12.89 -4.14
C LYS A 114 3.97 -13.68 -3.09
N ILE A 115 5.01 -13.10 -2.51
CA ILE A 115 5.82 -13.77 -1.48
C ILE A 115 4.99 -14.05 -0.23
N SER A 116 4.13 -13.10 0.18
CA SER A 116 3.20 -13.30 1.30
C SER A 116 2.30 -14.51 1.07
N SER A 117 1.74 -14.63 -0.13
CA SER A 117 0.90 -15.76 -0.52
C SER A 117 1.68 -17.08 -0.50
N LEU A 118 2.92 -17.10 -0.99
CA LEU A 118 3.78 -18.29 -0.98
C LEU A 118 4.18 -18.74 0.41
N GLU A 119 4.48 -17.79 1.31
CA GLU A 119 4.96 -18.07 2.67
C GLU A 119 3.81 -18.15 3.70
N GLY A 120 2.55 -17.99 3.27
CA GLY A 120 1.37 -18.03 4.14
C GLY A 120 1.28 -16.86 5.13
N ILE A 121 1.91 -15.73 4.82
CA ILE A 121 1.90 -14.52 5.64
C ILE A 121 0.70 -13.66 5.25
N PRO A 122 -0.11 -13.17 6.21
CA PRO A 122 -1.26 -12.34 5.88
C PRO A 122 -0.84 -10.97 5.32
N PHE A 123 -1.42 -10.61 4.18
CA PHE A 123 -1.15 -9.37 3.44
C PHE A 123 -2.36 -8.46 3.49
N TYR A 124 -2.22 -7.30 4.15
CA TYR A 124 -3.30 -6.35 4.34
C TYR A 124 -3.05 -5.05 3.60
N VAL A 125 -4.09 -4.57 2.92
CA VAL A 125 -4.12 -3.25 2.29
C VAL A 125 -4.89 -2.30 3.20
N ILE A 126 -4.27 -1.20 3.61
CA ILE A 126 -4.86 -0.19 4.48
C ILE A 126 -5.17 1.06 3.65
N ALA A 127 -6.44 1.36 3.45
CA ALA A 127 -6.90 2.51 2.69
C ALA A 127 -8.33 2.91 3.05
N THR A 128 -8.64 4.20 2.97
CA THR A 128 -10.00 4.71 3.12
C THR A 128 -10.85 4.39 1.89
N THR A 129 -12.17 4.29 2.08
CA THR A 129 -13.16 3.91 1.07
C THR A 129 -13.27 4.86 -0.11
N ASP A 130 -12.78 6.11 0.01
CA ASP A 130 -12.67 7.06 -1.10
C ASP A 130 -11.65 6.65 -2.17
N LYS A 131 -10.74 5.70 -1.85
CA LYS A 131 -9.85 5.09 -2.83
C LYS A 131 -10.47 3.91 -3.57
N ILE A 132 -11.68 3.47 -3.20
CA ILE A 132 -12.41 2.40 -3.89
C ILE A 132 -13.15 3.01 -5.07
N LEU A 133 -12.66 2.77 -6.28
CA LEU A 133 -13.16 3.40 -7.50
C LEU A 133 -13.34 2.35 -8.61
N SER A 134 -14.40 2.53 -9.40
CA SER A 134 -14.66 1.70 -10.58
C SER A 134 -13.59 1.90 -11.65
N ASP A 135 -13.29 0.85 -12.41
CA ASP A 135 -12.40 0.89 -13.58
C ASP A 135 -12.80 1.94 -14.63
N LEU A 136 -14.03 2.44 -14.60
CA LEU A 136 -14.45 3.57 -15.43
C LEU A 136 -13.58 4.83 -15.25
N TYR A 137 -12.91 4.98 -14.12
CA TYR A 137 -12.06 6.13 -13.82
C TYR A 137 -10.57 5.91 -14.14
N ARG A 138 -10.20 4.75 -14.70
CA ARG A 138 -8.84 4.17 -14.72
C ARG A 138 -7.71 5.20 -14.70
N MET A 139 -6.81 5.08 -13.71
CA MET A 139 -5.54 5.79 -13.72
C MET A 139 -4.61 5.19 -14.79
N ASP A 140 -3.99 6.04 -15.59
CA ASP A 140 -2.86 5.60 -16.41
C ASP A 140 -1.66 5.38 -15.48
N ILE A 141 -1.22 4.12 -15.40
CA ILE A 141 -0.11 3.72 -14.55
C ILE A 141 1.23 3.93 -15.28
N LYS A 142 1.18 4.16 -16.60
CA LYS A 142 2.35 4.41 -17.45
C LYS A 142 2.77 5.88 -17.47
N ASP A 143 2.57 6.59 -16.36
CA ASP A 143 3.28 7.84 -16.15
C ASP A 143 4.75 7.53 -15.91
N PHE A 144 5.54 7.61 -16.99
CA PHE A 144 7.00 7.48 -16.90
C PHE A 144 7.54 8.67 -16.12
N HIS A 145 8.14 8.38 -14.98
CA HIS A 145 8.80 9.39 -14.16
C HIS A 145 10.23 9.61 -14.64
N SER A 146 10.92 10.62 -14.07
CA SER A 146 12.24 11.02 -14.58
C SER A 146 13.22 9.84 -14.57
N PRO A 147 13.79 9.45 -15.72
CA PRO A 147 14.82 8.41 -15.78
C PRO A 147 16.04 8.72 -14.92
N SER A 148 16.30 10.00 -14.64
CA SER A 148 17.44 10.46 -13.83
C SER A 148 17.43 9.95 -12.39
N GLU A 149 16.27 9.55 -11.85
CA GLU A 149 16.20 8.96 -10.50
C GLU A 149 16.76 7.52 -10.45
N ILE A 150 16.81 6.87 -11.61
CA ILE A 150 17.42 5.55 -11.80
C ILE A 150 18.86 5.72 -12.26
N MET A 151 19.09 6.57 -13.27
CA MET A 151 20.38 6.77 -13.92
C MET A 151 20.54 8.24 -14.31
N GLU A 152 21.37 8.98 -13.58
CA GLU A 152 21.59 10.43 -13.80
C GLU A 152 22.20 10.72 -15.18
N GLU A 153 23.17 9.92 -15.60
CA GLU A 153 23.84 10.03 -16.89
C GLU A 153 23.06 9.29 -17.99
N LYS A 154 23.04 9.84 -19.20
CA LYS A 154 22.45 9.18 -20.38
C LYS A 154 23.54 8.49 -21.19
N PHE A 155 23.30 7.24 -21.56
CA PHE A 155 24.19 6.47 -22.43
C PHE A 155 23.44 6.05 -23.70
N ASP A 156 24.11 6.16 -24.84
CA ASP A 156 23.54 5.71 -26.12
C ASP A 156 23.25 4.21 -26.08
N GLY A 157 22.06 3.83 -26.56
CA GLY A 157 21.61 2.43 -26.59
C GLY A 157 21.00 1.91 -25.28
N ILE A 158 20.86 2.74 -24.23
CA ILE A 158 20.15 2.39 -23.00
C ILE A 158 18.83 3.16 -22.90
N GLU A 159 17.73 2.42 -22.85
CA GLU A 159 16.41 2.95 -22.49
C GLU A 159 16.18 2.74 -20.99
N VAL A 160 15.86 3.82 -20.27
CA VAL A 160 15.62 3.76 -18.82
C VAL A 160 14.15 4.06 -18.55
N GLU A 161 13.44 3.06 -18.06
CA GLU A 161 12.05 3.16 -17.66
C GLU A 161 11.94 3.33 -16.13
N ASN A 162 11.24 4.38 -15.70
CA ASN A 162 10.99 4.65 -14.29
C ASN A 162 9.49 4.62 -13.99
N LEU A 163 9.04 3.54 -13.35
CA LEU A 163 7.65 3.34 -12.93
C LEU A 163 7.54 3.56 -11.42
N TYR A 164 6.49 4.27 -10.97
CA TYR A 164 6.23 4.42 -9.54
C TYR A 164 5.18 3.46 -9.01
N PHE A 165 4.27 2.99 -9.86
CA PHE A 165 3.10 2.23 -9.45
C PHE A 165 2.94 0.97 -10.30
N GLU A 166 2.19 -0.01 -9.78
CA GLU A 166 1.81 -1.22 -10.50
C GLU A 166 0.39 -1.66 -10.12
N GLU A 167 -0.22 -2.52 -10.93
CA GLU A 167 -1.47 -3.21 -10.58
C GLU A 167 -1.15 -4.51 -9.83
N ILE A 168 -1.74 -4.68 -8.66
CA ILE A 168 -1.59 -5.88 -7.83
C ILE A 168 -2.94 -6.57 -7.72
N SER A 169 -3.00 -7.87 -8.02
CA SER A 169 -4.24 -8.64 -7.93
C SER A 169 -4.80 -8.65 -6.51
N SER A 170 -6.08 -8.31 -6.37
CA SER A 170 -6.82 -8.37 -5.11
C SER A 170 -6.95 -9.80 -4.55
N GLN A 171 -6.70 -10.83 -5.37
CA GLN A 171 -6.67 -12.23 -4.91
C GLN A 171 -5.49 -12.52 -3.96
N LEU A 172 -4.43 -11.70 -4.00
CA LEU A 172 -3.29 -11.84 -3.10
C LEU A 172 -3.52 -11.13 -1.75
N VAL A 173 -4.60 -10.37 -1.61
CA VAL A 173 -4.91 -9.59 -0.42
C VAL A 173 -5.72 -10.43 0.56
N SER A 174 -5.21 -10.59 1.78
CA SER A 174 -5.94 -11.28 2.85
C SER A 174 -7.18 -10.51 3.26
N SER A 175 -7.07 -9.18 3.44
CA SER A 175 -8.21 -8.28 3.65
C SER A 175 -7.83 -6.82 3.39
N PHE A 176 -8.83 -6.02 3.02
CA PHE A 176 -8.75 -4.56 2.96
C PHE A 176 -9.22 -3.96 4.28
N ILE A 177 -8.42 -3.08 4.87
CA ILE A 177 -8.68 -2.41 6.14
C ILE A 177 -9.11 -0.98 5.84
N THR A 178 -10.39 -0.67 6.08
CA THR A 178 -10.99 0.61 5.70
C THR A 178 -11.72 1.29 6.86
N ASP A 179 -12.20 2.51 6.61
CA ASP A 179 -13.07 3.25 7.51
C ASP A 179 -14.49 2.66 7.67
N GLU A 180 -14.83 1.64 6.86
CA GLU A 180 -16.05 0.83 6.96
C GLU A 180 -15.82 -0.57 7.55
N GLY A 181 -14.58 -0.86 7.98
CA GLY A 181 -14.20 -2.11 8.64
C GLY A 181 -13.24 -2.97 7.81
N ILE A 182 -13.20 -4.26 8.12
CA ILE A 182 -12.37 -5.24 7.42
C ILE A 182 -13.20 -5.82 6.27
N LEU A 183 -12.74 -5.64 5.04
CA LEU A 183 -13.45 -6.01 3.82
C LEU A 183 -12.67 -7.09 3.06
N GLY A 184 -13.37 -8.14 2.63
CA GLY A 184 -12.87 -9.04 1.60
C GLY A 184 -13.14 -8.50 0.19
N SER A 185 -12.53 -9.12 -0.82
CA SER A 185 -12.70 -8.77 -2.24
C SER A 185 -14.17 -8.67 -2.67
N ASP A 186 -15.04 -9.60 -2.24
CA ASP A 186 -16.46 -9.58 -2.58
C ASP A 186 -17.18 -8.30 -2.12
N LYS A 187 -16.78 -7.76 -0.96
CA LYS A 187 -17.39 -6.55 -0.43
C LYS A 187 -16.87 -5.29 -1.15
N ILE A 188 -15.62 -5.29 -1.61
CA ILE A 188 -15.08 -4.25 -2.50
C ILE A 188 -15.90 -4.19 -3.79
N LYS A 189 -16.13 -5.33 -4.45
CA LYS A 189 -16.95 -5.41 -5.67
C LYS A 189 -18.37 -4.85 -5.47
N ARG A 190 -18.98 -5.15 -4.31
CA ARG A 190 -20.30 -4.61 -3.95
C ARG A 190 -20.29 -3.09 -3.80
N ILE A 191 -19.29 -2.51 -3.13
CA ILE A 191 -19.15 -1.05 -2.98
C ILE A 191 -19.06 -0.39 -4.37
N ILE A 192 -18.23 -0.94 -5.26
CA ILE A 192 -18.08 -0.42 -6.63
C ILE A 192 -19.41 -0.51 -7.38
N SER A 193 -20.10 -1.66 -7.34
CA SER A 193 -21.40 -1.84 -8.01
C SER A 193 -22.51 -0.92 -7.46
N ALA A 194 -22.46 -0.56 -6.18
CA ALA A 194 -23.42 0.32 -5.53
C ALA A 194 -23.19 1.79 -5.90
N THR A 195 -21.96 2.14 -6.27
CA THR A 195 -21.56 3.48 -6.75
C THR A 195 -21.96 3.66 -8.21
N ARG A 196 -23.27 3.46 -8.50
CA ARG A 196 -23.86 3.55 -9.84
C ARG A 196 -23.57 4.90 -10.46
N ILE A 197 -22.68 4.94 -11.44
CA ILE A 197 -22.44 6.13 -12.25
C ILE A 197 -22.80 5.78 -13.68
N ASN A 198 -23.60 6.65 -14.30
CA ASN A 198 -24.03 6.46 -15.68
C ASN A 198 -22.76 6.43 -16.58
N PRO A 199 -22.46 5.30 -17.25
CA PRO A 199 -21.26 5.18 -18.08
C PRO A 199 -21.20 6.23 -19.20
N GLU A 200 -22.34 6.70 -19.71
CA GLU A 200 -22.38 7.79 -20.69
C GLU A 200 -21.91 9.12 -20.11
N LEU A 201 -22.20 9.41 -18.83
CA LEU A 201 -21.74 10.64 -18.18
C LEU A 201 -20.22 10.62 -17.98
N VAL A 202 -19.64 9.48 -17.59
CA VAL A 202 -18.17 9.34 -17.45
C VAL A 202 -17.48 9.52 -18.79
N ARG A 203 -17.98 8.88 -19.85
CA ARG A 203 -17.43 9.03 -21.21
C ARG A 203 -17.54 10.45 -21.76
N ARG A 204 -18.61 11.18 -21.43
CA ARG A 204 -18.78 12.59 -21.83
C ARG A 204 -17.84 13.53 -21.06
N LEU A 205 -17.49 13.20 -19.82
CA LEU A 205 -16.59 14.00 -18.98
C LEU A 205 -15.10 13.68 -19.19
N GLN A 206 -14.77 12.50 -19.72
CA GLN A 206 -13.40 12.11 -20.15
C GLN A 206 -13.01 12.67 -21.54
N ILE A 207 -13.74 13.67 -22.06
CA ILE A 207 -13.34 14.46 -23.23
C ILE A 207 -12.67 15.76 -22.75
N ILE A 208 -11.45 15.68 -22.24
CA ILE A 208 -10.32 16.62 -22.44
C ILE A 208 -9.03 15.82 -22.19
#